data_AF-A0A969KKL5-F1
#
_entry.id   AF-A0A969KKL5-F1
#
_cell.length_a   1.000
_cell.length_b   1.000
_cell.length_c   1.000
_cell.angle_alpha   90.00
_cell.angle_beta   90.00
_cell.angle_gamma   90.00
#
_symmetry.space_group_name_H-M   'P 1'
#
loop_
_entity.id
_entity.type
_entity.pdbx_description
1 polymer ?
#
loop_
_entity_poly.entity_id
_entity_poly.type
_entity_poly.pdbx_seq_one_letter_code
_entity_poly.pdbx_strand_id
1 'polypeptide(L)'
;MFSAKALLNQGFLDASKWFESVERIWDIHKTERNANITAYDYINWQNKLLSQDLNKPYLVLYNASAKDANATVVCREDIDLEFIVESVCYCFYANNKSEAYYLTAILNSSIPNKKIKDFQAKGLFGARHVHKKILDIYYPTFKENNVLHSDLAALSETAHQKAKIYFQENPTPSSPSTYELGRIRIEIKDYLSEELSEIDKLVKRLLKSK
;
A
#
# COMPACT_ATOMS: atom_id res chain seq x y z
N MET A 1 -8.30 2.10 22.53
CA MET A 1 -8.40 0.63 22.36
C MET A 1 -8.96 0.05 23.65
N PHE A 2 -9.82 -0.97 23.59
CA PHE A 2 -10.46 -1.53 24.78
C PHE A 2 -9.63 -2.68 25.37
N SER A 3 -9.55 -2.77 26.70
CA SER A 3 -9.07 -3.96 27.42
C SER A 3 -10.18 -5.00 27.57
N ALA A 4 -9.84 -6.23 27.95
CA ALA A 4 -10.82 -7.27 28.26
C ALA A 4 -11.88 -6.78 29.26
N LYS A 5 -11.43 -6.15 30.36
CA LYS A 5 -12.32 -5.56 31.37
C LYS A 5 -13.22 -4.46 30.82
N ALA A 6 -12.71 -3.61 29.91
CA ALA A 6 -13.51 -2.56 29.31
C ALA A 6 -14.63 -3.15 28.42
N LEU A 7 -14.33 -4.21 27.66
CA LEU A 7 -15.32 -4.93 26.85
C LEU A 7 -16.37 -5.64 27.72
N LEU A 8 -15.94 -6.26 28.82
CA LEU A 8 -16.84 -6.87 29.80
C LEU A 8 -17.83 -5.86 30.35
N ASN A 9 -17.35 -4.68 30.76
CA ASN A 9 -18.18 -3.60 31.29
C ASN A 9 -19.17 -3.05 30.26
N GLN A 10 -18.91 -3.22 28.97
CA GLN A 10 -19.82 -2.85 27.87
C GLN A 10 -20.76 -4.00 27.46
N GLY A 11 -20.69 -5.15 28.13
CA GLY A 11 -21.54 -6.32 27.85
C GLY A 11 -21.04 -7.24 26.74
N PHE A 12 -19.85 -7.00 26.18
CA PHE A 12 -19.25 -7.85 25.14
C PHE A 12 -18.55 -9.07 25.76
N LEU A 13 -19.33 -10.03 26.26
CA LEU A 13 -18.83 -11.19 27.02
C LEU A 13 -17.81 -12.03 26.24
N ASP A 14 -18.15 -12.45 25.02
CA ASP A 14 -17.29 -13.34 24.24
C ASP A 14 -16.03 -12.63 23.71
N ALA A 15 -16.17 -11.36 23.32
CA ALA A 15 -15.02 -10.53 22.98
C ALA A 15 -14.10 -10.34 24.17
N SER A 16 -14.65 -10.07 25.37
CA SER A 16 -13.86 -9.96 26.60
C SER A 16 -13.04 -11.22 26.87
N LYS A 17 -13.64 -12.41 26.76
CA LYS A 17 -12.92 -13.69 26.97
C LYS A 17 -11.77 -13.88 25.98
N TRP A 18 -11.98 -13.49 24.72
CA TRP A 18 -10.93 -13.54 23.71
C TRP A 18 -9.82 -12.53 24.02
N PHE A 19 -10.16 -11.29 24.39
CA PHE A 19 -9.19 -10.26 24.76
C PHE A 19 -8.37 -10.67 26.00
N GLU A 20 -8.99 -11.29 26.99
CA GLU A 20 -8.29 -11.83 28.18
C GLU A 20 -7.27 -12.91 27.79
N SER A 21 -7.62 -13.77 26.82
CA SER A 21 -6.68 -14.77 26.27
C SER A 21 -5.48 -14.10 25.58
N VAL A 22 -5.71 -13.03 24.83
CA VAL A 22 -4.65 -12.25 24.17
C VAL A 22 -3.75 -11.56 25.20
N GLU A 23 -4.33 -10.87 26.18
CA GLU A 23 -3.59 -10.22 27.27
C GLU A 23 -2.70 -11.24 28.01
N ARG A 24 -3.26 -12.41 28.36
CA ARG A 24 -2.51 -13.49 29.04
C ARG A 24 -1.38 -14.05 28.19
N ILE A 25 -1.63 -14.35 26.91
CA ILE A 25 -0.58 -14.87 26.00
C ILE A 25 0.54 -13.84 25.85
N TRP A 26 0.19 -12.56 25.71
CA TRP A 26 1.17 -11.48 25.65
C TRP A 26 2.02 -11.42 26.92
N ASP A 27 1.42 -11.48 28.10
CA ASP A 27 2.16 -11.43 29.37
C ASP A 27 3.12 -12.60 29.57
N ILE A 28 2.78 -13.79 29.07
CA ILE A 28 3.65 -14.97 29.10
C ILE A 28 4.86 -14.81 28.16
N HIS A 29 4.68 -14.18 26.99
CA HIS A 29 5.68 -14.17 25.93
C HIS A 29 6.39 -12.83 25.72
N LYS A 30 5.95 -11.75 26.37
CA LYS A 30 6.60 -10.43 26.23
C LYS A 30 8.03 -10.49 26.76
N THR A 31 8.93 -9.84 26.04
CA THR A 31 10.34 -9.76 26.42
C THR A 31 10.54 -8.82 27.61
N GLU A 32 11.66 -8.96 28.32
CA GLU A 32 12.02 -8.05 29.42
C GLU A 32 12.02 -6.58 28.99
N ARG A 33 12.47 -6.30 27.76
CA ARG A 33 12.45 -4.95 27.17
C ARG A 33 11.03 -4.38 27.04
N ASN A 34 10.04 -5.25 26.90
CA ASN A 34 8.63 -4.89 26.74
C ASN A 34 7.80 -5.17 28.00
N ALA A 35 8.42 -5.36 29.17
CA ALA A 35 7.73 -5.74 30.40
C ALA A 35 6.55 -4.80 30.75
N ASN A 36 6.71 -3.51 30.47
CA ASN A 36 5.73 -2.46 30.75
C ASN A 36 4.81 -2.12 29.57
N ILE A 37 4.89 -2.85 28.46
CA ILE A 37 4.08 -2.62 27.26
C ILE A 37 2.95 -3.65 27.23
N THR A 38 1.72 -3.19 27.04
CA THR A 38 0.56 -4.08 26.86
C THR A 38 0.49 -4.61 25.42
N ALA A 39 -0.27 -5.67 25.18
CA ALA A 39 -0.52 -6.18 23.83
C ALA A 39 -1.08 -5.08 22.89
N TYR A 40 -1.93 -4.21 23.44
CA TYR A 40 -2.61 -3.12 22.73
C TYR A 40 -1.67 -1.96 22.38
N ASP A 41 -0.77 -1.61 23.30
CA ASP A 41 0.24 -0.59 23.04
C ASP A 41 1.26 -1.09 22.01
N TYR A 42 1.56 -2.39 22.04
CA TYR A 42 2.46 -3.01 21.08
C TYR A 42 1.85 -3.10 19.67
N ILE A 43 0.58 -3.52 19.55
CA ILE A 43 -0.08 -3.54 18.23
C ILE A 43 -0.30 -2.12 17.69
N ASN A 44 -0.54 -1.12 18.55
CA ASN A 44 -0.60 0.30 18.19
C ASN A 44 0.77 1.02 18.35
N TRP A 45 1.88 0.31 18.12
CA TRP A 45 3.21 0.89 18.29
C TRP A 45 3.38 2.18 17.47
N GLN A 46 3.89 3.24 18.11
CA GLN A 46 4.02 4.58 17.52
C GLN A 46 2.71 5.14 16.93
N ASN A 47 1.57 4.71 17.46
CA ASN A 47 0.23 5.08 16.99
C ASN A 47 -0.05 4.71 15.53
N LYS A 48 0.70 3.77 14.93
CA LYS A 48 0.60 3.45 13.49
C LYS A 48 -0.72 2.79 13.09
N LEU A 49 -1.41 2.16 14.04
CA LEU A 49 -2.72 1.57 13.81
C LEU A 49 -3.82 2.63 13.88
N LEU A 50 -3.85 3.45 14.95
CA LEU A 50 -4.92 4.42 15.17
C LEU A 50 -4.75 5.74 14.41
N SER A 51 -3.58 6.05 13.88
CA SER A 51 -3.34 7.26 13.06
C SER A 51 -3.79 7.15 11.61
N GLN A 52 -4.34 5.99 11.21
CA GLN A 52 -4.85 5.80 9.85
C GLN A 52 -6.15 6.56 9.64
N ASP A 53 -6.33 7.15 8.46
CA ASP A 53 -7.57 7.86 8.13
C ASP A 53 -8.57 6.88 7.48
N LEU A 54 -9.52 6.43 8.30
CA LEU A 54 -10.56 5.48 7.89
C LEU A 54 -11.69 6.16 7.10
N ASN A 55 -11.78 7.49 7.13
CA ASN A 55 -12.85 8.23 6.44
C ASN A 55 -12.53 8.52 4.97
N LYS A 56 -11.33 8.13 4.50
CA LYS A 56 -10.87 8.42 3.14
C LYS A 56 -11.25 7.26 2.21
N PRO A 57 -12.01 7.53 1.14
CA PRO A 57 -12.53 6.47 0.26
C PRO A 57 -11.46 5.78 -0.58
N TYR A 58 -10.37 6.49 -0.92
CA TYR A 58 -9.31 5.98 -1.78
C TYR A 58 -7.96 5.97 -1.07
N LEU A 59 -7.27 4.83 -1.09
CA LEU A 59 -5.95 4.66 -0.53
C LEU A 59 -4.97 4.36 -1.66
N VAL A 60 -3.91 5.15 -1.76
CA VAL A 60 -2.77 4.84 -2.63
C VAL A 60 -1.75 4.08 -1.81
N LEU A 61 -1.63 2.79 -2.08
CA LEU A 61 -0.68 1.90 -1.43
C LEU A 61 0.56 1.77 -2.30
N TYR A 62 1.74 1.76 -1.68
CA TYR A 62 2.95 1.37 -2.38
C TYR A 62 3.92 0.65 -1.45
N ASN A 63 4.68 -0.29 -2.03
CA ASN A 63 5.52 -1.19 -1.27
C ASN A 63 6.73 -0.48 -0.64
N ALA A 64 6.98 -0.74 0.65
CA ALA A 64 8.20 -0.29 1.30
C ALA A 64 9.42 -1.14 0.86
N SER A 65 9.20 -2.45 0.71
CA SER A 65 10.24 -3.44 0.44
C SER A 65 10.05 -4.09 -0.93
N ALA A 66 10.86 -3.69 -1.91
CA ALA A 66 11.21 -4.47 -3.08
C ALA A 66 12.33 -3.73 -3.84
N LYS A 67 12.86 -4.38 -4.88
CA LYS A 67 13.75 -3.71 -5.85
C LYS A 67 13.06 -2.50 -6.46
N ASP A 68 11.83 -2.65 -6.95
CA ASP A 68 11.09 -1.62 -7.67
C ASP A 68 9.84 -1.16 -6.91
N ALA A 69 9.45 0.09 -7.12
CA ALA A 69 8.17 0.59 -6.64
C ALA A 69 7.03 -0.03 -7.45
N ASN A 70 5.97 -0.41 -6.75
CA ASN A 70 4.71 -0.86 -7.29
C ASN A 70 3.63 -0.25 -6.39
N ALA A 71 2.61 0.33 -7.01
CA ALA A 71 1.54 1.01 -6.30
C ALA A 71 0.17 0.53 -6.79
N THR A 72 -0.83 0.64 -5.93
CA THR A 72 -2.22 0.28 -6.25
C THR A 72 -3.19 1.19 -5.52
N VAL A 73 -4.35 1.42 -6.11
CA VAL A 73 -5.47 2.10 -5.46
C VAL A 73 -6.36 1.06 -4.80
N VAL A 74 -6.64 1.24 -3.51
CA VAL A 74 -7.70 0.54 -2.79
C VAL A 74 -8.89 1.49 -2.63
N CYS A 75 -10.04 1.08 -3.14
CA CYS A 75 -11.32 1.72 -2.91
C CYS A 75 -11.99 1.03 -1.71
N ARG A 76 -12.24 1.76 -0.62
CA ARG A 76 -12.86 1.16 0.58
C ARG A 76 -14.26 0.59 0.30
N GLU A 77 -15.01 1.22 -0.60
CA GLU A 77 -16.35 0.78 -1.01
C GLU A 77 -16.35 -0.61 -1.67
N ASP A 78 -15.21 -1.07 -2.20
CA ASP A 78 -15.07 -2.38 -2.84
C ASP A 78 -14.76 -3.51 -1.83
N ILE A 79 -14.68 -3.20 -0.52
CA ILE A 79 -14.26 -4.14 0.53
C ILE A 79 -15.32 -4.19 1.64
N ASP A 80 -15.76 -5.39 2.00
CA ASP A 80 -16.80 -5.60 3.02
C ASP A 80 -16.36 -5.25 4.46
N LEU A 81 -15.06 -5.11 4.68
CA LEU A 81 -14.44 -4.84 5.98
C LEU A 81 -13.50 -3.63 5.90
N GLU A 82 -13.26 -3.02 7.06
CA GLU A 82 -12.32 -1.91 7.18
C GLU A 82 -10.91 -2.31 6.74
N PHE A 83 -10.36 -1.60 5.75
CA PHE A 83 -9.01 -1.86 5.27
C PHE A 83 -7.95 -1.15 6.12
N ILE A 84 -7.12 -1.92 6.81
CA ILE A 84 -6.04 -1.43 7.67
C ILE A 84 -4.69 -1.75 7.03
N VAL A 85 -3.84 -0.73 6.91
CA VAL A 85 -2.52 -0.86 6.29
C VAL A 85 -1.48 -1.29 7.33
N GLU A 86 -0.77 -2.38 7.04
CA GLU A 86 0.34 -2.89 7.85
C GLU A 86 1.68 -2.21 7.48
N SER A 87 2.65 -2.25 8.39
CA SER A 87 3.93 -1.53 8.36
C SER A 87 4.86 -1.74 7.16
N VAL A 88 4.69 -2.79 6.35
CA VAL A 88 5.53 -3.03 5.14
C VAL A 88 4.96 -2.36 3.87
N CYS A 89 3.90 -1.57 4.02
CA CYS A 89 3.32 -0.73 2.98
C CYS A 89 3.27 0.74 3.44
N TYR A 90 3.38 1.66 2.49
CA TYR A 90 3.07 3.07 2.72
C TYR A 90 1.72 3.40 2.11
N CYS A 91 1.00 4.32 2.74
CA CYS A 91 -0.33 4.72 2.32
C CYS A 91 -0.42 6.23 2.23
N PHE A 92 -1.03 6.72 1.15
CA PHE A 92 -1.56 8.07 1.03
C PHE A 92 -3.09 7.99 0.94
N TYR A 93 -3.77 8.85 1.67
CA TYR A 93 -5.23 8.85 1.75
C TYR A 93 -5.81 10.00 0.92
N ALA A 94 -6.66 9.67 -0.05
CA ALA A 94 -7.22 10.63 -1.00
C ALA A 94 -8.76 10.67 -0.90
N ASN A 95 -9.32 11.86 -1.09
CA ASN A 95 -10.76 12.05 -1.28
C ASN A 95 -11.15 11.95 -2.76
N ASN A 96 -10.23 12.29 -3.68
CA ASN A 96 -10.47 12.33 -5.10
C ASN A 96 -9.91 11.06 -5.76
N LYS A 97 -10.78 10.34 -6.50
CA LYS A 97 -10.43 9.11 -7.21
C LYS A 97 -9.30 9.35 -8.22
N SER A 98 -9.43 10.38 -9.05
CA SER A 98 -8.44 10.74 -10.08
C SER A 98 -7.10 11.13 -9.48
N GLU A 99 -7.06 11.78 -8.31
CA GLU A 99 -5.81 12.05 -7.59
C GLU A 99 -5.12 10.75 -7.15
N ALA A 100 -5.89 9.78 -6.64
CA ALA A 100 -5.34 8.49 -6.23
C ALA A 100 -4.72 7.75 -7.43
N TYR A 101 -5.43 7.70 -8.56
CA TYR A 101 -4.92 7.10 -9.79
C TYR A 101 -3.75 7.87 -10.41
N TYR A 102 -3.76 9.21 -10.36
CA TYR A 102 -2.65 10.04 -10.80
C TYR A 102 -1.35 9.71 -10.05
N LEU A 103 -1.41 9.68 -8.71
CA LEU A 103 -0.26 9.30 -7.88
C LEU A 103 0.18 7.86 -8.15
N THR A 104 -0.78 6.95 -8.35
CA THR A 104 -0.49 5.54 -8.63
C THR A 104 0.19 5.34 -9.99
N ALA A 105 -0.21 6.08 -11.03
CA ALA A 105 0.51 6.10 -12.31
C ALA A 105 1.96 6.57 -12.13
N ILE A 106 2.18 7.67 -11.39
CA ILE A 106 3.52 8.18 -11.13
C ILE A 106 4.39 7.13 -10.43
N LEU A 107 3.89 6.53 -9.34
CA LEU A 107 4.67 5.58 -8.54
C LEU A 107 4.96 4.26 -9.26
N ASN A 108 4.12 3.85 -10.21
CA ASN A 108 4.36 2.68 -11.06
C ASN A 108 5.25 2.98 -12.28
N SER A 109 5.51 4.25 -12.61
CA SER A 109 6.40 4.61 -13.70
C SER A 109 7.84 4.19 -13.43
N SER A 110 8.52 3.70 -14.46
CA SER A 110 9.95 3.38 -14.40
C SER A 110 10.82 4.63 -14.22
N ILE A 111 10.30 5.83 -14.55
CA ILE A 111 11.04 7.10 -14.49
C ILE A 111 11.48 7.46 -13.06
N PRO A 112 10.57 7.64 -12.08
CA PRO A 112 10.96 7.90 -10.69
C PRO A 112 11.71 6.72 -10.08
N ASN A 113 11.29 5.49 -10.39
CA ASN A 113 11.95 4.28 -9.88
C ASN A 113 13.42 4.20 -10.31
N LYS A 114 13.76 4.58 -11.55
CA LYS A 114 15.15 4.67 -12.03
C LYS A 114 15.93 5.79 -11.36
N LYS A 115 15.32 6.97 -11.17
CA LYS A 115 15.95 8.15 -10.54
C LYS A 115 16.43 7.88 -9.11
N ILE A 116 15.76 7.00 -8.37
CA ILE A 116 16.14 6.71 -6.98
C ILE A 116 17.19 5.61 -6.82
N LYS A 117 17.54 4.85 -7.87
CA LYS A 117 18.32 3.61 -7.72
C LYS A 117 19.69 3.79 -7.08
N ASP A 118 20.35 4.90 -7.37
CA ASP A 118 21.66 5.21 -6.80
C ASP A 118 21.58 5.53 -5.29
N PHE A 119 20.41 5.96 -4.83
CA PHE A 119 20.12 6.32 -3.45
C PHE A 119 19.27 5.28 -2.70
N GLN A 120 18.88 4.20 -3.39
CA GLN A 120 18.09 3.11 -2.83
C GLN A 120 18.99 2.21 -1.98
N ALA A 121 18.49 1.76 -0.83
CA ALA A 121 19.23 0.83 0.02
C ALA A 121 19.55 -0.47 -0.74
N LYS A 122 20.81 -0.91 -0.68
CA LYS A 122 21.32 -2.12 -1.36
C LYS A 122 21.68 -3.18 -0.32
N GLY A 123 21.30 -4.42 -0.59
CA GLY A 123 21.83 -5.60 0.08
C GLY A 123 22.81 -6.36 -0.82
N LEU A 124 23.17 -7.59 -0.42
CA LEU A 124 24.08 -8.47 -1.17
C LEU A 124 23.63 -8.73 -2.63
N PHE A 125 22.33 -8.65 -2.92
CA PHE A 125 21.75 -8.89 -4.23
C PHE A 125 21.22 -7.61 -4.92
N GLY A 126 21.75 -6.44 -4.51
CA GLY A 126 21.37 -5.15 -5.08
C GLY A 126 20.25 -4.43 -4.33
N ALA A 127 19.54 -3.55 -5.03
CA ALA A 127 18.53 -2.66 -4.43
C ALA A 127 17.35 -3.45 -3.82
N ARG A 128 16.98 -3.13 -2.58
CA ARG A 128 16.02 -3.94 -1.80
C ARG A 128 14.82 -3.16 -1.25
N HIS A 129 15.01 -1.90 -0.87
CA HIS A 129 13.98 -1.15 -0.17
C HIS A 129 13.73 0.21 -0.83
N VAL A 130 12.56 0.38 -1.43
CA VAL A 130 12.11 1.66 -2.00
C VAL A 130 11.87 2.66 -0.88
N HIS A 131 11.13 2.25 0.16
CA HIS A 131 10.68 3.10 1.25
C HIS A 131 10.21 4.50 0.78
N LYS A 132 10.47 5.55 1.55
CA LYS A 132 10.14 6.93 1.21
C LYS A 132 11.10 7.54 0.19
N LYS A 133 12.14 6.81 -0.28
CA LYS A 133 13.13 7.37 -1.22
C LYS A 133 12.48 7.83 -2.52
N ILE A 134 11.43 7.12 -2.98
CA ILE A 134 10.64 7.54 -4.15
C ILE A 134 9.92 8.87 -3.97
N LEU A 135 9.72 9.32 -2.72
CA LEU A 135 9.06 10.59 -2.39
C LEU A 135 10.03 11.77 -2.31
N ASP A 136 11.36 11.53 -2.38
CA ASP A 136 12.35 12.61 -2.47
C ASP A 136 12.30 13.33 -3.84
N ILE A 137 11.59 12.74 -4.81
CA ILE A 137 11.31 13.34 -6.11
C ILE A 137 10.09 14.25 -5.98
N TYR A 138 10.21 15.47 -6.49
CA TYR A 138 9.08 16.39 -6.57
C TYR A 138 8.07 15.92 -7.62
N TYR A 139 6.84 15.68 -7.18
CA TYR A 139 5.67 15.43 -8.03
C TYR A 139 4.71 16.62 -7.92
N PRO A 140 4.25 17.21 -9.04
CA PRO A 140 3.24 18.26 -9.01
C PRO A 140 1.96 17.78 -8.32
N THR A 141 1.36 18.64 -7.48
CA THR A 141 0.04 18.38 -6.90
C THR A 141 -1.00 18.17 -8.00
N PHE A 142 -1.87 17.19 -7.82
CA PHE A 142 -2.93 16.89 -8.78
C PHE A 142 -3.82 18.12 -9.05
N LYS A 143 -4.25 18.26 -10.30
CA LYS A 143 -5.09 19.36 -10.78
C LYS A 143 -5.99 18.80 -11.86
N GLU A 144 -7.29 18.77 -11.61
CA GLU A 144 -8.27 18.15 -12.50
C GLU A 144 -8.38 18.86 -13.86
N ASN A 145 -8.11 20.16 -13.90
CA ASN A 145 -8.07 20.94 -15.14
C ASN A 145 -6.75 20.80 -15.92
N ASN A 146 -5.77 20.05 -15.40
CA ASN A 146 -4.54 19.77 -16.14
C ASN A 146 -4.71 18.46 -16.92
N VAL A 147 -4.77 18.59 -18.26
CA VAL A 147 -4.93 17.47 -19.19
C VAL A 147 -3.91 16.35 -18.92
N LEU A 148 -2.63 16.70 -18.68
CA LEU A 148 -1.60 15.70 -18.41
C LEU A 148 -1.86 14.91 -17.12
N HIS A 149 -2.41 15.55 -16.09
CA HIS A 149 -2.74 14.90 -14.83
C HIS A 149 -3.95 13.97 -14.99
N SER A 150 -4.97 14.43 -15.71
CA SER A 150 -6.18 13.66 -16.02
C SER A 150 -5.88 12.46 -16.91
N ASP A 151 -5.01 12.61 -17.91
CA ASP A 151 -4.56 11.51 -18.78
C ASP A 151 -3.80 10.43 -17.98
N LEU A 152 -2.92 10.84 -17.06
CA LEU A 152 -2.21 9.92 -16.16
C LEU A 152 -3.18 9.16 -15.25
N ALA A 153 -4.18 9.85 -14.69
CA ALA A 153 -5.21 9.23 -13.86
C ALA A 153 -6.02 8.21 -14.67
N ALA A 154 -6.47 8.57 -15.88
CA ALA A 154 -7.23 7.70 -16.75
C ALA A 154 -6.44 6.44 -17.15
N LEU A 155 -5.17 6.59 -17.55
CA LEU A 155 -4.31 5.44 -17.87
C LEU A 155 -4.12 4.50 -16.68
N SER A 156 -3.94 5.05 -15.47
CA SER A 156 -3.82 4.21 -14.27
C SER A 156 -5.13 3.47 -13.98
N GLU A 157 -6.27 4.12 -14.15
CA GLU A 157 -7.58 3.48 -13.97
C GLU A 157 -7.80 2.37 -14.99
N THR A 158 -7.48 2.61 -16.28
CA THR A 158 -7.51 1.58 -17.32
C THR A 158 -6.60 0.40 -16.98
N ALA A 159 -5.39 0.65 -16.48
CA ALA A 159 -4.48 -0.42 -16.07
C ALA A 159 -5.05 -1.26 -14.90
N HIS A 160 -5.75 -0.64 -13.95
CA HIS A 160 -6.42 -1.37 -12.86
C HIS A 160 -7.58 -2.24 -13.39
N GLN A 161 -8.39 -1.69 -14.31
CA GLN A 161 -9.48 -2.45 -14.93
C GLN A 161 -8.95 -3.65 -15.72
N LYS A 162 -7.91 -3.45 -16.52
CA LYS A 162 -7.21 -4.52 -17.23
C LYS A 162 -6.65 -5.57 -16.27
N ALA A 163 -6.00 -5.16 -15.18
CA ALA A 163 -5.50 -6.09 -14.18
C ALA A 163 -6.62 -6.92 -13.52
N LYS A 164 -7.77 -6.29 -13.23
CA LYS A 164 -8.94 -6.99 -12.69
C LYS A 164 -9.46 -8.04 -13.67
N ILE A 165 -9.60 -7.70 -14.95
CA ILE A 165 -10.01 -8.64 -16.01
C ILE A 165 -9.02 -9.80 -16.10
N TYR A 166 -7.71 -9.51 -16.10
CA TYR A 166 -6.68 -10.53 -16.14
C TYR A 166 -6.84 -11.57 -15.01
N PHE A 167 -7.08 -11.13 -13.76
CA PHE A 167 -7.26 -12.04 -12.64
C PHE A 167 -8.62 -12.78 -12.62
N GLN A 168 -9.63 -12.24 -13.29
CA GLN A 168 -10.90 -12.95 -13.51
C GLN A 168 -10.74 -14.08 -14.52
N GLU A 169 -9.99 -13.84 -15.59
CA GLU A 169 -9.72 -14.81 -16.65
C GLU A 169 -8.62 -15.82 -16.26
N ASN A 170 -7.72 -15.43 -15.35
CA ASN A 170 -6.60 -16.23 -14.87
C ASN A 170 -6.63 -16.33 -13.33
N PRO A 171 -7.53 -17.13 -12.75
CA PRO A 171 -7.66 -17.27 -11.31
C PRO A 171 -6.35 -17.75 -10.68
N THR A 172 -5.98 -17.15 -9.56
CA THR A 172 -4.77 -17.52 -8.82
C THR A 172 -5.11 -18.42 -7.63
N PRO A 173 -4.17 -19.28 -7.19
CA PRO A 173 -4.35 -20.05 -5.96
C PRO A 173 -4.62 -19.13 -4.77
N SER A 174 -5.44 -19.56 -3.81
CA SER A 174 -5.74 -18.79 -2.59
C SER A 174 -4.51 -18.49 -1.73
N SER A 175 -3.49 -19.36 -1.81
CA SER A 175 -2.21 -19.22 -1.12
C SER A 175 -1.06 -19.49 -2.10
N PRO A 176 -0.71 -18.51 -2.95
CA PRO A 176 0.33 -18.69 -3.96
C PRO A 176 1.72 -18.78 -3.31
N SER A 177 2.53 -19.71 -3.78
CA SER A 177 3.94 -19.80 -3.43
C SER A 177 4.73 -18.60 -3.93
N THR A 178 5.93 -18.39 -3.39
CA THR A 178 6.85 -17.33 -3.86
C THR A 178 7.14 -17.42 -5.36
N TYR A 179 7.23 -18.64 -5.90
CA TYR A 179 7.45 -18.87 -7.33
C TYR A 179 6.24 -18.40 -8.16
N GLU A 180 5.03 -18.76 -7.76
CA GLU A 180 3.79 -18.36 -8.44
C GLU A 180 3.59 -16.83 -8.38
N LEU A 181 3.83 -16.21 -7.23
CA LEU A 181 3.82 -14.75 -7.10
C LEU A 181 4.83 -14.07 -8.02
N GLY A 182 6.02 -14.66 -8.17
CA GLY A 182 7.04 -14.20 -9.10
C GLY A 182 6.57 -14.26 -10.55
N ARG A 183 5.95 -15.38 -10.94
CA ARG A 183 5.41 -15.60 -12.29
C ARG A 183 4.26 -14.63 -12.60
N ILE A 184 3.26 -14.55 -11.73
CA ILE A 184 2.10 -13.64 -11.85
C ILE A 184 2.56 -12.20 -12.04
N ARG A 185 3.59 -11.78 -11.29
CA ARG A 185 4.15 -10.42 -11.39
C ARG A 185 4.73 -10.14 -12.78
N ILE A 186 5.37 -11.11 -13.41
CA ILE A 186 5.93 -10.96 -14.76
C ILE A 186 4.76 -10.90 -15.76
N GLU A 187 3.85 -11.86 -15.67
CA GLU A 187 2.69 -11.97 -16.57
C GLU A 187 1.84 -10.69 -16.56
N ILE A 188 1.51 -10.14 -15.39
CA ILE A 188 0.72 -8.91 -15.31
C ILE A 188 1.48 -7.68 -15.83
N LYS A 189 2.81 -7.63 -15.66
CA LYS A 189 3.61 -6.53 -16.20
C LYS A 189 3.66 -6.57 -17.73
N ASP A 190 3.75 -7.76 -18.29
CA ASP A 190 3.73 -7.95 -19.74
C ASP A 190 2.35 -7.61 -20.31
N TYR A 191 1.28 -8.04 -19.62
CA TYR A 191 -0.11 -7.75 -19.99
C TYR A 191 -0.44 -6.24 -19.98
N LEU A 192 0.17 -5.48 -19.06
CA LEU A 192 -0.01 -4.03 -18.92
C LEU A 192 1.08 -3.20 -19.61
N SER A 193 1.90 -3.81 -20.47
CA SER A 193 3.08 -3.17 -21.04
C SER A 193 2.77 -1.92 -21.86
N GLU A 194 1.63 -1.89 -22.56
CA GLU A 194 1.16 -0.71 -23.31
C GLU A 194 0.84 0.46 -22.37
N GLU A 195 0.00 0.24 -21.35
CA GLU A 195 -0.35 1.28 -20.37
C GLU A 195 0.88 1.80 -19.63
N LEU A 196 1.76 0.90 -19.18
CA LEU A 196 2.97 1.28 -18.45
C LEU A 196 3.93 2.09 -19.31
N SER A 197 4.01 1.80 -20.61
CA SER A 197 4.82 2.55 -21.58
C SER A 197 4.26 3.96 -21.79
N GLU A 198 2.94 4.13 -21.92
CA GLU A 198 2.31 5.44 -22.04
C GLU A 198 2.44 6.26 -20.74
N ILE A 199 2.24 5.62 -19.58
CA ILE A 199 2.50 6.23 -18.27
C ILE A 199 3.94 6.75 -18.20
N ASP A 200 4.93 5.96 -18.61
CA ASP A 200 6.34 6.40 -18.63
C ASP A 200 6.57 7.63 -19.50
N LYS A 201 5.92 7.71 -20.67
CA LYS A 201 6.02 8.89 -21.55
C LYS A 201 5.44 10.13 -20.87
N LEU A 202 4.25 10.02 -20.29
CA LEU A 202 3.57 11.14 -19.64
C LEU A 202 4.29 11.58 -18.36
N VAL A 203 4.75 10.65 -17.51
CA VAL A 203 5.54 10.98 -16.32
C VAL A 203 6.87 11.63 -16.69
N LYS A 204 7.53 11.18 -17.77
CA LYS A 204 8.75 11.84 -18.26
C LYS A 204 8.49 13.28 -18.68
N ARG A 205 7.33 13.58 -19.29
CA ARG A 205 6.91 14.96 -19.63
C ARG A 205 6.65 15.76 -18.36
N LEU A 206 5.86 15.21 -17.44
CA LEU A 206 5.50 15.84 -16.16
C LEU A 206 6.74 16.29 -15.37
N LEU A 207 7.76 15.44 -15.28
CA LEU A 207 8.99 15.74 -14.55
C LEU A 207 9.97 16.66 -15.28
N LYS A 208 9.74 16.91 -16.59
CA LYS A 208 10.52 17.85 -17.40
C LYS A 208 9.94 19.25 -17.44
N SER A 209 8.65 19.42 -17.17
CA SER A 209 7.92 20.69 -17.20
C SER A 209 8.30 21.67 -16.06
N LYS A 210 9.55 21.61 -15.60
CA LYS A 210 10.12 22.57 -14.65
C LYS A 210 10.67 23.78 -15.38
#